data_AF-A0A7K0RI82-F1
#
_entry.id   AF-A0A7K0RI82-F1
#
_cell.length_a   1.000
_cell.length_b   1.000
_cell.length_c   1.000
_cell.angle_alpha   90.00
_cell.angle_beta   90.00
_cell.angle_gamma   90.00
#
_symmetry.space_group_name_H-M   'P 1'
#
loop_
_entity.id
_entity.type
_entity.pdbx_description
1 polymer ?
#
loop_
_entity_poly.entity_id
_entity_poly.type
_entity_poly.pdbx_seq_one_letter_code
_entity_poly.pdbx_strand_id
1 'polypeptide(L)' 'MSGGVVLAFDTATAATVVGLSLDGRQVSSLADRPPGGAGPRHAETLLALCEQALAEGSIRWADLDRFGVGVGPGTFT' A
#
# COMPACT_ATOMS: atom_id res chain seq x y z
N MET A 1 7.96 3.58 -21.27
CA MET A 1 6.76 3.07 -20.59
C MET A 1 5.97 4.29 -20.18
N SER A 2 4.79 4.53 -20.75
CA SER A 2 3.95 5.63 -20.28
C SER A 2 3.66 5.41 -18.81
N GLY A 3 3.80 6.49 -18.04
CA GLY A 3 3.38 6.50 -16.65
C GLY A 3 1.91 6.09 -16.51
N GLY A 4 1.56 5.46 -15.41
CA GLY A 4 0.18 5.07 -15.09
C GLY A 4 -0.07 5.20 -13.60
N VAL A 5 -1.31 4.95 -13.18
CA VAL A 5 -1.75 5.00 -11.80
C VAL A 5 -1.51 3.64 -11.15
N VAL A 6 -0.57 3.57 -10.22
CA VAL A 6 -0.16 2.32 -9.56
C VAL A 6 -0.36 2.44 -8.05
N LEU A 7 -1.23 1.58 -7.49
CA LEU A 7 -1.33 1.37 -6.06
C LEU A 7 -0.48 0.16 -5.68
N ALA A 8 0.45 0.32 -4.75
CA ALA A 8 1.32 -0.75 -4.29
C ALA A 8 1.18 -0.98 -2.79
N PHE A 9 1.29 -2.22 -2.33
CA PHE A 9 1.26 -2.55 -0.91
C PHE A 9 2.10 -3.78 -0.58
N ASP A 10 2.53 -3.87 0.68
CA ASP A 10 3.32 -4.97 1.22
C ASP A 10 2.92 -5.25 2.68
N THR A 11 2.78 -6.54 3.00
CA THR A 11 2.46 -7.07 4.33
C THR A 11 3.39 -8.26 4.69
N ALA A 12 4.60 -8.30 4.15
CA ALA A 12 5.54 -9.40 4.35
C ALA A 12 6.25 -9.35 5.71
N THR A 13 6.18 -8.20 6.39
CA THR A 13 6.76 -7.97 7.73
C THR A 13 5.65 -7.54 8.69
N ALA A 14 5.96 -7.25 9.95
CA ALA A 14 4.98 -6.72 10.90
C ALA A 14 4.33 -5.40 10.44
N ALA A 15 4.95 -4.66 9.52
CA ALA A 15 4.39 -3.43 8.97
C ALA A 15 3.42 -3.71 7.82
N THR A 16 2.31 -2.96 7.78
CA THR A 16 1.47 -2.82 6.58
C THR A 16 1.88 -1.52 5.89
N VAL A 17 2.28 -1.57 4.64
CA VAL A 17 2.63 -0.37 3.88
C VAL A 17 1.84 -0.26 2.59
N VAL A 18 1.51 0.97 2.21
CA VAL A 18 0.82 1.31 0.96
C VAL A 18 1.51 2.50 0.31
N GLY A 19 1.65 2.49 -1.01
CA GLY A 19 2.14 3.62 -1.79
C GLY A 19 1.30 3.82 -3.05
N LEU A 20 1.16 5.08 -3.47
CA LEU A 20 0.52 5.45 -4.72
C LEU A 20 1.52 6.18 -5.60
N SER A 21 1.60 5.79 -6.87
CA SER A 21 2.42 6.45 -7.89
C SER A 21 1.55 6.90 -9.06
N LEU A 22 1.73 8.15 -9.49
CA LEU A 22 1.13 8.71 -10.70
C LEU A 22 2.25 9.01 -11.68
N ASP A 23 2.19 8.38 -12.84
CA ASP A 23 3.18 8.53 -13.89
C ASP A 23 4.63 8.27 -13.44
N GLY A 24 4.82 7.33 -12.52
CA GLY A 24 6.13 7.01 -11.97
C GLY A 24 6.60 7.94 -10.85
N ARG A 25 5.81 8.96 -10.49
CA ARG A 25 6.05 9.83 -9.33
C ARG A 25 5.23 9.37 -8.14
N GLN A 26 5.92 9.07 -7.03
CA GLN A 26 5.25 8.79 -5.76
C GLN A 26 4.44 10.00 -5.28
N VAL A 27 3.17 9.77 -4.98
CA VAL A 27 2.23 10.79 -4.46
C VAL A 27 1.77 10.51 -3.05
N SER A 28 1.78 9.24 -2.62
CA SER A 28 1.48 8.85 -1.24
C SER A 28 2.37 7.68 -0.81
N SER A 29 2.70 7.64 0.48
CA SER A 29 3.42 6.54 1.14
C SER A 29 3.02 6.50 2.60
N LEU A 30 2.29 5.45 2.96
CA LEU A 30 1.68 5.27 4.26
C LEU A 30 2.13 3.94 4.86
N ALA A 31 2.21 3.89 6.19
CA ALA A 31 2.60 2.70 6.91
C ALA A 31 1.87 2.61 8.25
N ASP A 32 1.26 1.46 8.53
CA ASP A 32 0.97 1.03 9.88
C ASP A 32 2.16 0.23 10.41
N ARG A 33 2.75 0.71 11.51
CA ARG A 33 3.89 0.04 12.16
C ARG A 33 3.50 -0.28 13.59
N PRO A 34 3.07 -1.53 13.88
CA PRO A 34 2.79 -1.96 15.23
C PRO A 34 4.00 -1.72 16.16
N PRO A 35 3.76 -1.25 17.39
CA PRO A 35 4.84 -1.09 18.37
C PRO A 35 5.48 -2.46 18.70
N GLY A 36 6.73 -2.44 19.17
CA GLY A 36 7.52 -3.65 19.40
C GLY A 36 6.81 -4.69 20.26
N GLY A 37 6.71 -5.92 19.75
CA GLY A 37 6.05 -7.05 20.41
C GLY A 37 4.55 -7.20 20.14
N ALA A 38 3.91 -6.20 19.53
CA ALA A 38 2.54 -6.34 19.04
C ALA A 38 2.53 -7.10 17.69
N GLY A 39 1.51 -7.94 17.49
CA GLY A 39 1.30 -8.64 16.23
C GLY A 39 0.91 -7.69 15.09
N PRO A 40 1.03 -8.15 13.83
CA PRO A 40 0.59 -7.39 12.68
C PRO A 40 -0.92 -7.15 12.69
N ARG A 41 -1.35 -6.01 12.13
CA ARG A 41 -2.77 -5.66 11.93
C ARG A 41 -3.13 -5.55 10.46
N HIS A 42 -2.60 -6.48 9.64
CA HIS A 42 -2.69 -6.37 8.18
C HIS A 42 -4.13 -6.33 7.69
N ALA A 43 -4.98 -7.21 8.22
CA ALA A 43 -6.38 -7.31 7.82
C ALA A 43 -7.20 -6.07 8.24
N GLU A 44 -6.91 -5.47 9.41
CA GLU A 44 -7.64 -4.27 9.85
C GLU A 44 -7.17 -3.00 9.14
N THR A 45 -5.91 -2.93 8.69
CA THR A 45 -5.29 -1.67 8.24
C THR A 45 -5.13 -1.54 6.74
N LEU A 46 -4.92 -2.63 6.00
CA LEU A 46 -4.53 -2.56 4.58
C LEU A 46 -5.52 -1.76 3.73
N LEU A 47 -6.81 -2.12 3.77
CA LEU A 47 -7.81 -1.45 2.94
C LEU A 47 -8.00 0.01 3.35
N ALA A 48 -7.94 0.33 4.64
CA ALA A 48 -8.02 1.70 5.12
C ALA A 48 -6.84 2.56 4.62
N LEU A 49 -5.62 2.01 4.62
CA LEU A 49 -4.44 2.69 4.08
C LEU A 49 -4.52 2.85 2.55
N CYS A 50 -5.08 1.88 1.83
CA CYS A 50 -5.36 2.00 0.41
C CYS A 50 -6.33 3.15 0.11
N GLU A 51 -7.46 3.23 0.82
CA GLU A 51 -8.42 4.33 0.66
C GLU A 51 -7.79 5.69 0.96
N GLN A 52 -6.96 5.77 2.02
CA GLN A 52 -6.25 7.00 2.35
C GLN A 52 -5.25 7.42 1.25
N ALA A 53 -4.46 6.48 0.73
CA ALA A 53 -3.51 6.77 -0.35
C ALA A 53 -4.21 7.25 -1.63
N LEU A 54 -5.33 6.62 -1.99
CA LEU A 54 -6.16 7.02 -3.12
C LEU A 54 -6.76 8.42 -2.93
N ALA A 55 -7.26 8.72 -1.73
CA ALA A 55 -7.77 10.05 -1.39
C ALA A 55 -6.70 11.13 -1.47
N GLU A 56 -5.48 10.88 -0.95
CA GLU A 56 -4.33 11.79 -1.05
C GLU A 56 -3.93 12.07 -2.51
N GLY A 57 -4.09 11.09 -3.39
CA GLY A 57 -3.86 11.22 -4.83
C GLY A 57 -5.04 11.76 -5.65
N SER A 58 -6.21 11.97 -5.03
CA SER A 58 -7.47 12.25 -5.75
C SER A 58 -7.81 11.21 -6.84
N ILE A 59 -7.49 9.95 -6.55
CA ILE A 59 -7.70 8.80 -7.44
C ILE A 59 -8.86 7.96 -6.92
N ARG A 60 -9.65 7.38 -7.82
CA ARG A 60 -10.64 6.34 -7.46
C ARG A 60 -10.09 4.97 -7.83
N TRP A 61 -10.61 3.93 -7.19
CA TRP A 61 -10.29 2.54 -7.55
C TRP A 61 -10.42 2.23 -9.04
N ALA A 62 -11.42 2.80 -9.72
CA ALA A 62 -11.65 2.62 -11.16
C ALA A 62 -10.60 3.29 -12.06
N ASP A 63 -9.78 4.18 -11.50
CA ASP A 63 -8.72 4.90 -12.22
C ASP A 63 -7.37 4.18 -12.10
N LEU A 64 -7.27 3.09 -11.33
CA LEU A 64 -6.05 2.30 -11.17
C LEU A 64 -5.75 1.47 -12.42
N ASP A 65 -4.51 1.57 -12.92
CA ASP A 65 -4.04 0.74 -14.01
C ASP A 65 -3.48 -0.60 -13.51
N ARG A 66 -2.83 -0.58 -12.33
CA ARG A 66 -2.06 -1.73 -11.82
C ARG A 66 -2.01 -1.76 -10.29
N PHE A 67 -1.86 -2.97 -9.78
CA PHE A 67 -1.44 -3.23 -8.40
C PHE A 67 0.01 -3.70 -8.34
N GLY A 68 0.78 -3.13 -7.42
CA GLY A 68 2.07 -3.66 -6.99
C GLY A 68 1.91 -4.40 -5.67
N VAL A 69 2.42 -5.62 -5.56
CA VAL A 69 2.30 -6.39 -4.31
C VAL A 69 3.66 -6.98 -3.94
N GLY A 70 4.04 -6.83 -2.68
CA GLY A 70 5.18 -7.54 -2.11
C GLY A 70 4.98 -9.05 -2.15
N VAL A 71 5.88 -9.78 -2.82
CA VAL A 71 5.80 -11.25 -2.98
C VAL A 71 6.63 -12.03 -1.97
N GLY A 72 7.19 -11.34 -0.98
CA GLY A 72 8.03 -11.93 0.07
C GLY A 72 9.51 -12.11 -0.31
N PRO A 73 10.29 -12.84 0.51
CA PRO A 73 9.84 -13.66 1.65
C PRO A 73 9.24 -12.82 2.79
N GLY A 74 8.45 -13.47 3.66
CA GLY A 74 7.76 -12.80 4.76
C GLY A 74 7.21 -13.77 5.80
N THR A 75 6.48 -13.25 6.77
CA THR A 75 5.78 -14.08 7.76
C THR A 75 4.61 -14.83 7.10
N PHE A 76 4.42 -16.09 7.50
CA PHE A 76 3.19 -16.80 7.19
C PHE A 76 2.17 -16.37 8.25
N THR A 77 1.54 -15.22 7.99
CA THR A 77 0.65 -14.43 8.87
C THR A 77 1.30 -14.01 10.18
#